data_AF-A0A6N7PFV0-F1
#
_entry.id   AF-A0A6N7PFV0-F1
#
_cell.length_a   1.000
_cell.length_b   1.000
_cell.length_c   1.000
_cell.angle_alpha   90.00
_cell.angle_beta   90.00
_cell.angle_gamma   90.00
#
_symmetry.space_group_name_H-M   'P 1'
#
loop_
_entity.id
_entity.type
_entity.pdbx_description
1 polymer ?
#
loop_
_entity_poly.entity_id
_entity_poly.type
_entity_poly.pdbx_seq_one_letter_code
_entity_poly.pdbx_strand_id
1 'polypeptide(L)'
;MTSRAVVWTLAGSFLALGACTSAPATTTNAFTGETTPKRAPLRGPAYKVDDRSMCDWKGRKDREASEIAGPGSLHPNVRRVFLLVGMGESQKKILVCREIDTNYDGVKDVVRRYTDKGEPLHEESDTNYDGRIDTWITFSRGKLAEVELDNDRDGKPDEWKTYSEGKLSRIKRDQNRDGKPDVWEVYREGKLERMGVDLDADERVDRWDHDTEARRRAEEAERKKEEEAKKREEEKRAAEKADAEKDGEGEPKPAADEKKKP
;
A
#
# COMPACT_ATOMS: atom_id res chain seq x y z
N MET A 1 7.93 -23.26 50.47
CA MET A 1 9.32 -23.66 50.72
C MET A 1 10.22 -22.56 50.18
N THR A 2 10.75 -21.78 51.10
CA THR A 2 11.75 -20.72 50.90
C THR A 2 13.11 -21.33 50.58
N SER A 3 13.84 -20.77 49.61
CA SER A 3 15.31 -20.79 49.68
C SER A 3 15.91 -19.60 48.94
N ARG A 4 16.54 -18.74 49.74
CA ARG A 4 17.51 -17.70 49.38
C ARG A 4 18.87 -18.36 49.15
N ALA A 5 19.67 -17.82 48.23
CA ALA A 5 21.14 -17.69 48.31
C ALA A 5 21.67 -17.14 46.98
N VAL A 6 22.77 -16.41 46.82
CA VAL A 6 23.70 -15.66 47.68
C VAL A 6 24.46 -14.75 46.69
N VAL A 7 24.80 -13.54 47.10
CA VAL A 7 25.60 -12.54 46.39
C VAL A 7 27.09 -12.90 46.41
N TRP A 8 27.81 -12.77 45.29
CA TRP A 8 29.26 -12.50 45.28
C TRP A 8 29.60 -11.44 44.22
N THR A 9 30.02 -10.28 44.69
CA THR A 9 30.76 -9.23 43.96
C THR A 9 32.21 -9.64 43.75
N LEU A 10 32.81 -9.27 42.61
CA LEU A 10 34.24 -8.98 42.52
C LEU A 10 34.50 -7.95 41.42
N ALA A 11 35.18 -6.87 41.82
CA ALA A 11 35.66 -5.78 40.99
C ALA A 11 37.00 -6.13 40.32
N GLY A 12 37.34 -5.44 39.23
CA GLY A 12 38.68 -5.50 38.64
C GLY A 12 38.82 -4.65 37.37
N SER A 13 39.17 -3.38 37.55
CA SER A 13 39.71 -2.52 36.50
C SER A 13 41.19 -2.80 36.29
N PHE A 14 41.67 -2.86 35.04
CA PHE A 14 43.04 -2.51 34.68
C PHE A 14 43.12 -1.93 33.26
N LEU A 15 43.77 -0.77 33.17
CA LEU A 15 44.20 -0.08 31.95
C LEU A 15 45.30 -0.89 31.23
N ALA A 16 45.43 -0.71 29.91
CA ALA A 16 46.67 -0.21 29.29
C ALA A 16 46.53 0.01 27.77
N LEU A 17 47.17 1.10 27.31
CA LEU A 17 47.30 1.58 25.94
C LEU A 17 48.20 0.69 25.07
N GLY A 18 48.04 0.78 23.75
CA GLY A 18 49.06 0.35 22.79
C GLY A 18 48.68 0.70 21.35
N ALA A 19 49.32 1.73 20.80
CA ALA A 19 49.09 2.28 19.48
C ALA A 19 49.93 1.58 18.37
N CYS A 20 49.61 1.97 17.12
CA CYS A 20 50.44 2.01 15.91
C CYS A 20 50.23 0.96 14.80
N THR A 21 49.47 1.42 13.80
CA THR A 21 49.80 1.50 12.36
C THR A 21 50.26 0.26 11.59
N SER A 22 49.50 -0.11 10.55
CA SER A 22 50.00 -0.22 9.17
C SER A 22 48.84 -0.47 8.18
N ALA A 23 48.85 0.26 7.07
CA ALA A 23 48.18 -0.05 5.80
C ALA A 23 49.30 -0.41 4.79
N PRO A 24 49.08 -1.09 3.62
CA PRO A 24 47.97 -0.86 2.68
C PRO A 24 47.41 -2.07 1.87
N ALA A 25 46.22 -1.80 1.32
CA ALA A 25 45.61 -2.22 0.05
C ALA A 25 45.81 -3.63 -0.55
N THR A 26 44.69 -4.33 -0.76
CA THR A 26 44.39 -4.90 -2.09
C THR A 26 42.88 -4.99 -2.36
N THR A 27 42.52 -4.39 -3.49
CA THR A 27 41.22 -4.31 -4.16
C THR A 27 40.57 -5.66 -4.44
N THR A 28 39.25 -5.79 -4.20
CA THR A 28 38.31 -6.37 -5.19
C THR A 28 36.87 -5.92 -4.94
N ASN A 29 36.22 -5.54 -6.04
CA ASN A 29 34.78 -5.58 -6.36
C ASN A 29 33.79 -4.70 -5.59
N ALA A 30 33.16 -3.77 -6.30
CA ALA A 30 31.71 -3.59 -6.24
C ALA A 30 31.18 -2.80 -7.46
N PHE A 31 30.41 -3.50 -8.28
CA PHE A 31 29.16 -3.08 -8.92
C PHE A 31 28.82 -1.58 -8.81
N THR A 32 28.94 -0.86 -9.93
CA THR A 32 28.44 0.51 -10.08
C THR A 32 26.91 0.48 -10.16
N GLY A 33 26.26 0.46 -9.00
CA GLY A 33 24.88 0.96 -8.90
C GLY A 33 24.94 2.47 -9.05
N GLU A 34 24.29 3.02 -10.08
CA GLU A 34 24.05 4.45 -10.18
C GLU A 34 23.32 4.91 -8.91
N THR A 35 24.06 5.58 -8.04
CA THR A 35 23.48 6.26 -6.89
C THR A 35 22.73 7.48 -7.41
N THR A 36 21.41 7.46 -7.30
CA THR A 36 20.55 8.64 -7.41
C THR A 36 21.16 9.77 -6.57
N PRO A 37 21.33 10.98 -7.11
CA PRO A 37 22.01 12.04 -6.37
C PRO A 37 21.15 12.43 -5.17
N LYS A 38 21.61 12.06 -3.97
CA LYS A 38 21.07 12.59 -2.71
C LYS A 38 21.28 14.10 -2.73
N ARG A 39 20.24 14.89 -3.00
CA ARG A 39 20.27 16.33 -2.72
C ARG A 39 20.57 16.49 -1.24
N ALA A 40 21.62 17.25 -0.94
CA ALA A 40 21.98 17.53 0.44
C ALA A 40 20.81 18.26 1.12
N PRO A 41 20.48 17.95 2.38
CA PRO A 41 19.51 18.74 3.12
C PRO A 41 20.01 20.18 3.12
N LEU A 42 19.12 21.09 2.74
CA LEU A 42 19.33 22.52 2.78
C LEU A 42 19.69 22.90 4.24
N ARG A 43 20.99 22.96 4.57
CA ARG A 43 21.51 23.23 5.90
C ARG A 43 21.97 24.69 5.99
N GLY A 44 21.34 25.42 6.89
CA GLY A 44 21.75 26.75 7.34
C GLY A 44 21.07 27.08 8.68
N PRO A 45 21.50 28.16 9.35
CA PRO A 45 21.01 28.48 10.68
C PRO A 45 19.62 29.11 10.61
N ALA A 46 18.70 28.68 11.49
CA ALA A 46 17.33 29.19 11.63
C ALA A 46 16.48 29.17 10.34
N TYR A 47 16.26 27.97 9.79
CA TYR A 47 15.51 27.76 8.56
C TYR A 47 14.00 28.06 8.72
N LYS A 48 13.53 29.14 8.10
CA LYS A 48 12.25 29.06 7.38
C LYS A 48 12.52 28.22 6.14
N VAL A 49 12.55 26.89 6.27
CA VAL A 49 12.49 26.01 5.10
C VAL A 49 11.18 26.34 4.43
N ASP A 50 11.23 26.73 3.16
CA ASP A 50 10.02 26.61 2.34
C ASP A 50 9.82 25.11 2.12
N ASP A 51 8.97 24.54 2.96
CA ASP A 51 8.58 23.14 2.98
C ASP A 51 7.61 22.78 1.84
N ARG A 52 7.29 23.75 0.98
CA ARG A 52 6.33 23.65 -0.12
C ARG A 52 5.00 23.06 0.34
N SER A 53 4.55 23.44 1.54
CA SER A 53 3.27 23.00 2.09
C SER A 53 2.14 23.30 1.10
N MET A 54 1.37 22.27 0.77
CA MET A 54 0.22 22.34 -0.15
C MET A 54 -1.12 22.43 0.59
N CYS A 55 -1.10 22.41 1.93
CA CYS A 55 -2.25 22.72 2.77
C CYS A 55 -2.34 24.22 3.08
N ASP A 56 -3.47 24.86 2.75
CA ASP A 56 -3.75 26.26 3.11
C ASP A 56 -4.08 26.39 4.61
N TRP A 57 -3.10 26.61 5.49
CA TRP A 57 -3.36 26.79 6.93
C TRP A 57 -2.64 28.00 7.54
N LYS A 58 -1.53 28.44 6.94
CA LYS A 58 -0.71 29.53 7.47
C LYS A 58 -1.53 30.83 7.45
N GLY A 59 -1.69 31.47 8.62
CA GLY A 59 -2.43 32.74 8.76
C GLY A 59 -3.96 32.61 8.86
N ARG A 60 -4.51 31.40 8.84
CA ARG A 60 -5.94 31.11 8.96
C ARG A 60 -6.33 30.94 10.44
N LYS A 61 -7.39 31.63 10.89
CA LYS A 61 -7.90 31.50 12.29
C LYS A 61 -8.81 30.29 12.48
N ASP A 62 -9.41 29.81 11.40
CA ASP A 62 -10.28 28.63 11.33
C ASP A 62 -9.49 27.33 11.24
N ARG A 63 -8.15 27.37 11.21
CA ARG A 63 -7.30 26.19 11.01
C ARG A 63 -6.18 26.13 12.03
N GLU A 64 -5.81 24.90 12.40
CA GLU A 64 -4.69 24.59 13.28
C GLU A 64 -3.82 23.50 12.66
N ALA A 65 -2.50 23.69 12.66
CA ALA A 65 -1.56 22.66 12.23
C ALA A 65 -0.88 22.00 13.43
N SER A 66 -0.74 20.68 13.38
CA SER A 66 0.02 19.87 14.32
C SER A 66 1.08 19.10 13.54
N GLU A 67 2.32 19.18 14.01
CA GLU A 67 3.46 18.50 13.40
C GLU A 67 4.03 17.46 14.36
N ILE A 68 4.33 16.28 13.82
CA ILE A 68 4.89 15.17 14.58
C ILE A 68 6.03 14.53 13.79
N ALA A 69 7.03 14.05 14.52
CA ALA A 69 8.06 13.19 13.97
C ALA A 69 7.50 11.76 13.88
N GLY A 70 7.45 11.22 12.68
CA GLY A 70 7.15 9.82 12.42
C GLY A 70 8.33 8.91 12.79
N PRO A 71 8.13 7.59 12.78
CA PRO A 71 9.20 6.62 13.05
C PRO A 71 10.39 6.84 12.11
N GLY A 72 11.60 6.94 12.68
CA GLY A 72 12.84 7.14 11.92
C GLY A 72 13.18 8.60 11.60
N SER A 73 12.28 9.55 11.88
CA SER A 73 12.56 10.98 11.71
C SER A 73 13.07 11.62 12.99
N LEU A 74 14.14 12.40 12.89
CA LEU A 74 14.62 13.27 13.99
C LEU A 74 13.84 14.59 14.06
N HIS A 75 13.20 15.00 12.97
CA HIS A 75 12.47 16.25 12.84
C HIS A 75 11.00 16.00 12.48
N PRO A 76 10.07 16.95 12.71
CA PRO A 76 8.69 16.76 12.30
C PRO A 76 8.55 16.62 10.78
N ASN A 77 8.20 15.42 10.31
CA ASN A 77 8.03 15.13 8.89
C ASN A 77 6.55 14.99 8.51
N VAL A 78 5.66 14.72 9.48
CA VAL A 78 4.21 14.63 9.26
C VAL A 78 3.52 15.88 9.78
N ARG A 79 2.74 16.55 8.94
CA ARG A 79 1.84 17.65 9.33
C ARG A 79 0.39 17.23 9.19
N ARG A 80 -0.43 17.60 10.17
CA ARG A 80 -1.89 17.47 10.14
C ARG A 80 -2.51 18.84 10.32
N VAL A 81 -3.39 19.23 9.41
CA VAL A 81 -4.15 20.47 9.46
C VAL A 81 -5.59 20.15 9.79
N PHE A 82 -6.08 20.79 10.85
CA PHE A 82 -7.43 20.65 11.35
C PHE A 82 -8.24 21.92 11.06
N LEU A 83 -9.47 21.75 10.62
CA LEU A 83 -10.49 22.79 10.65
C LEU A 83 -11.11 22.81 12.05
N LEU A 84 -11.19 24.01 12.62
CA LEU A 84 -11.81 24.25 13.92
C LEU A 84 -13.29 24.60 13.72
N VAL A 85 -14.19 23.71 14.14
CA VAL A 85 -15.64 23.89 14.00
C VAL A 85 -16.29 24.01 15.37
N GLY A 86 -17.16 25.00 15.55
CA GLY A 86 -17.80 25.31 16.84
C GLY A 86 -17.12 26.47 17.57
N MET A 87 -17.59 26.78 18.78
CA MET A 87 -17.11 27.92 19.58
C MET A 87 -16.85 27.52 21.02
N GLY A 88 -15.80 28.09 21.63
CA GLY A 88 -15.45 27.86 23.03
C GLY A 88 -15.18 26.39 23.34
N GLU A 89 -15.78 25.88 24.40
CA GLU A 89 -15.62 24.50 24.88
C GLU A 89 -16.21 23.44 23.94
N SER A 90 -17.07 23.83 22.99
CA SER A 90 -17.66 22.93 21.98
C SER A 90 -16.82 22.80 20.70
N GLN A 91 -15.65 23.45 20.65
CA GLN A 91 -14.81 23.43 19.47
C GLN A 91 -14.29 22.02 19.16
N LYS A 92 -14.61 21.53 17.97
CA LYS A 92 -14.14 20.24 17.44
C LYS A 92 -13.08 20.47 16.37
N LYS A 93 -12.04 19.64 16.39
CA LYS A 93 -11.01 19.56 15.35
C LYS A 93 -11.39 18.51 14.31
N ILE A 94 -11.44 18.91 13.05
CA ILE A 94 -11.72 18.02 11.92
C ILE A 94 -10.50 17.99 11.02
N LEU A 95 -9.90 16.81 10.80
CA LEU A 95 -8.75 16.70 9.91
C LEU A 95 -9.18 17.02 8.48
N VAL A 96 -8.56 18.03 7.87
CA VAL A 96 -8.88 18.46 6.49
C VAL A 96 -7.71 18.27 5.53
N CYS A 97 -6.47 18.20 6.04
CA CYS A 97 -5.29 18.04 5.22
C CYS A 97 -4.17 17.36 6.01
N ARG A 98 -3.43 16.46 5.37
CA ARG A 98 -2.26 15.77 5.94
C ARG A 98 -1.14 15.83 4.94
N GLU A 99 0.05 16.20 5.39
CA GLU A 99 1.27 16.26 4.59
C GLU A 99 2.33 15.37 5.21
N ILE A 100 3.15 14.74 4.37
CA ILE A 100 4.22 13.84 4.80
C ILE A 100 5.45 14.13 3.95
N ASP A 101 6.55 14.39 4.63
CA ASP A 101 7.90 14.27 4.09
C ASP A 101 8.36 12.82 4.34
N THR A 102 8.56 12.07 3.27
CA THR A 102 8.87 10.63 3.28
C THR A 102 10.35 10.36 3.09
N ASN A 103 11.10 11.26 2.45
CA ASN A 103 12.54 11.15 2.23
C ASN A 103 13.39 11.94 3.26
N TYR A 104 12.76 12.75 4.11
CA TYR A 104 13.31 13.60 5.16
C TYR A 104 14.19 14.75 4.67
N ASP A 105 13.92 15.28 3.47
CA ASP A 105 14.66 16.42 2.90
C ASP A 105 14.09 17.79 3.31
N GLY A 106 12.94 17.82 4.01
CA GLY A 106 12.25 19.01 4.48
C GLY A 106 11.11 19.49 3.57
N VAL A 107 10.94 18.91 2.38
CA VAL A 107 9.82 19.16 1.47
C VAL A 107 8.72 18.12 1.71
N LYS A 108 7.46 18.50 1.54
CA LYS A 108 6.34 17.56 1.66
C LYS A 108 6.13 16.81 0.35
N ASP A 109 6.30 15.48 0.39
CA ASP A 109 6.16 14.60 -0.76
C ASP A 109 4.70 14.19 -0.99
N VAL A 110 3.97 13.84 0.08
CA VAL A 110 2.60 13.32 0.02
C VAL A 110 1.65 14.27 0.71
N VAL A 111 0.59 14.68 0.02
CA VAL A 111 -0.46 15.52 0.58
C VAL A 111 -1.83 14.91 0.32
N ARG A 112 -2.57 14.62 1.40
CA ARG A 112 -3.93 14.10 1.34
C ARG A 112 -4.91 15.09 1.96
N ARG A 113 -5.97 15.43 1.22
CA ARG A 113 -7.09 16.25 1.68
C ARG A 113 -8.28 15.40 2.05
N TYR A 114 -9.05 15.87 3.03
CA TYR A 114 -10.17 15.15 3.61
C TYR A 114 -11.43 16.02 3.64
N THR A 115 -12.58 15.37 3.63
CA THR A 115 -13.88 16.00 3.87
C THR A 115 -14.07 16.35 5.35
N ASP A 116 -15.12 17.12 5.65
CA ASP A 116 -15.52 17.44 7.02
C ASP A 116 -15.92 16.20 7.86
N LYS A 117 -16.24 15.08 7.19
CA LYS A 117 -16.50 13.77 7.80
C LYS A 117 -15.24 12.94 8.04
N GLY A 118 -14.08 13.42 7.58
CA GLY A 118 -12.80 12.69 7.67
C GLY A 118 -12.59 11.64 6.59
N GLU A 119 -13.43 11.60 5.55
CA GLU A 119 -13.22 10.75 4.39
C GLU A 119 -12.15 11.37 3.46
N PRO A 120 -11.24 10.57 2.87
CA PRO A 120 -10.29 11.09 1.90
C PRO A 120 -11.02 11.64 0.67
N LEU A 121 -10.52 12.77 0.15
CA LEU A 121 -11.06 13.45 -1.04
C LEU A 121 -10.07 13.37 -2.20
N HIS A 122 -8.82 13.76 -1.95
CA HIS A 122 -7.78 13.85 -2.96
C HIS A 122 -6.41 13.64 -2.32
N GLU A 123 -5.49 12.99 -3.02
CA GLU A 123 -4.09 12.85 -2.66
C GLU A 123 -3.18 13.19 -3.83
N GLU A 124 -2.16 13.99 -3.55
CA GLU A 124 -1.07 14.36 -4.47
C GLU A 124 0.21 13.76 -3.89
N SER A 125 1.05 13.15 -4.72
CA SER A 125 2.34 12.58 -4.29
C SER A 125 3.45 12.85 -5.30
N ASP A 126 4.61 13.25 -4.80
CA ASP A 126 5.90 13.18 -5.50
C ASP A 126 6.58 11.86 -5.08
N THR A 127 6.50 10.84 -5.94
CA THR A 127 7.04 9.51 -5.62
C THR A 127 8.52 9.36 -5.94
N ASN A 128 9.07 10.29 -6.74
CA ASN A 128 10.44 10.24 -7.23
C ASN A 128 11.37 11.30 -6.58
N TYR A 129 10.81 12.22 -5.80
CA TYR A 129 11.47 13.27 -5.02
C TYR A 129 12.20 14.33 -5.86
N ASP A 130 11.70 14.64 -7.06
CA ASP A 130 12.25 15.71 -7.89
C ASP A 130 11.68 17.10 -7.55
N GLY A 131 10.63 17.14 -6.72
CA GLY A 131 9.90 18.32 -6.27
C GLY A 131 8.67 18.65 -7.11
N ARG A 132 8.23 17.75 -8.01
CA ARG A 132 6.99 17.84 -8.79
C ARG A 132 6.09 16.66 -8.44
N ILE A 133 4.78 16.91 -8.42
CA ILE A 133 3.80 15.83 -8.23
C ILE A 133 3.77 14.97 -9.48
N ASP A 134 3.84 13.66 -9.30
CA ASP A 134 3.74 12.66 -10.36
C ASP A 134 2.53 11.74 -10.22
N THR A 135 1.84 11.79 -9.08
CA THR A 135 0.70 10.93 -8.78
C THR A 135 -0.44 11.74 -8.18
N TRP A 136 -1.63 11.63 -8.76
CA TRP A 136 -2.87 12.20 -8.25
C TRP A 136 -3.89 11.09 -8.01
N ILE A 137 -4.54 11.11 -6.86
CA ILE A 137 -5.55 10.12 -6.49
C ILE A 137 -6.79 10.85 -6.03
N THR A 138 -7.92 10.57 -6.68
CA THR A 138 -9.22 11.10 -6.31
C THR A 138 -10.08 10.01 -5.67
N PHE A 139 -10.72 10.37 -4.57
CA PHE A 139 -11.59 9.50 -3.80
C PHE A 139 -13.04 9.97 -3.91
N SER A 140 -13.97 9.03 -4.02
CA SER A 140 -15.41 9.28 -4.00
C SER A 140 -16.06 8.46 -2.89
N ARG A 141 -16.73 9.13 -1.95
CA ARG A 141 -17.36 8.52 -0.76
C ARG A 141 -16.37 7.61 0.02
N GLY A 142 -15.14 8.10 0.18
CA GLY A 142 -14.04 7.40 0.84
C GLY A 142 -13.44 6.21 0.06
N LYS A 143 -13.90 5.90 -1.15
CA LYS A 143 -13.35 4.84 -2.01
C LYS A 143 -12.51 5.43 -3.14
N LEU A 144 -11.53 4.67 -3.61
CA LEU A 144 -10.73 5.02 -4.79
C LEU A 144 -11.65 5.20 -6.00
N ALA A 145 -11.57 6.35 -6.67
CA ALA A 145 -12.38 6.69 -7.83
C ALA A 145 -11.52 6.91 -9.08
N GLU A 146 -10.39 7.59 -8.93
CA GLU A 146 -9.49 7.90 -10.04
C GLU A 146 -8.04 7.96 -9.56
N VAL A 147 -7.11 7.54 -10.42
CA VAL A 147 -5.67 7.68 -10.24
C VAL A 147 -5.09 8.21 -11.54
N GLU A 148 -4.33 9.28 -11.48
CA GLU A 148 -3.60 9.88 -12.60
C GLU A 148 -2.11 9.78 -12.29
N LEU A 149 -1.31 9.38 -13.28
CA LEU A 149 0.12 9.14 -13.14
C LEU A 149 0.87 9.84 -14.27
N ASP A 150 1.94 10.53 -13.90
CA ASP A 150 2.96 11.09 -14.79
C ASP A 150 4.19 10.17 -14.73
N ASN A 151 4.35 9.30 -15.74
CA ASN A 151 5.46 8.35 -15.79
C ASN A 151 6.70 8.94 -16.48
N ASP A 152 6.54 9.99 -17.28
CA ASP A 152 7.63 10.60 -18.07
C ASP A 152 8.25 11.87 -17.45
N ARG A 153 7.61 12.38 -16.40
CA ARG A 153 8.04 13.51 -15.55
C ARG A 153 7.98 14.85 -16.26
N ASP A 154 7.07 15.02 -17.22
CA ASP A 154 6.84 16.30 -17.87
C ASP A 154 5.93 17.24 -17.05
N GLY A 155 5.36 16.73 -15.95
CA GLY A 155 4.43 17.43 -15.05
C GLY A 155 2.96 17.30 -15.45
N LYS A 156 2.64 16.43 -16.40
CA LYS A 156 1.28 16.10 -16.81
C LYS A 156 1.05 14.59 -16.71
N PRO A 157 -0.15 14.15 -16.33
CA PRO A 157 -0.45 12.73 -16.35
C PRO A 157 -0.44 12.17 -17.78
N ASP A 158 0.11 10.96 -17.93
CA ASP A 158 0.08 10.14 -19.15
C ASP A 158 -0.76 8.85 -18.97
N GLU A 159 -1.12 8.50 -17.74
CA GLU A 159 -1.95 7.33 -17.45
C GLU A 159 -3.08 7.69 -16.47
N TRP A 160 -4.32 7.39 -16.86
CA TRP A 160 -5.53 7.61 -16.05
C TRP A 160 -6.24 6.29 -15.77
N LYS A 161 -6.40 5.95 -14.50
CA LYS A 161 -7.13 4.76 -14.04
C LYS A 161 -8.44 5.19 -13.37
N THR A 162 -9.56 4.71 -13.87
CA THR A 162 -10.88 4.92 -13.26
C THR A 162 -11.33 3.67 -12.51
N TYR A 163 -11.93 3.88 -11.34
CA TYR A 163 -12.43 2.83 -10.46
C TYR A 163 -13.93 3.01 -10.21
N SER A 164 -14.68 1.91 -10.28
CA SER A 164 -16.10 1.84 -9.89
C SER A 164 -16.23 0.99 -8.63
N GLU A 165 -16.75 1.58 -7.55
CA GLU A 165 -16.88 0.93 -6.24
C GLU A 165 -15.57 0.33 -5.67
N GLY A 166 -14.42 0.90 -6.05
CA GLY A 166 -13.10 0.42 -5.67
C GLY A 166 -12.52 -0.68 -6.58
N LYS A 167 -13.23 -1.09 -7.63
CA LYS A 167 -12.73 -2.01 -8.66
C LYS A 167 -12.31 -1.24 -9.91
N LEU A 168 -11.19 -1.63 -10.50
CA LEU A 168 -10.71 -1.03 -11.75
C LEU A 168 -11.75 -1.24 -12.86
N SER A 169 -12.17 -0.15 -13.51
CA SER A 169 -13.17 -0.17 -14.58
C SER A 169 -12.60 0.28 -15.93
N ARG A 170 -11.64 1.21 -15.92
CA ARG A 170 -11.01 1.72 -17.15
C ARG A 170 -9.58 2.17 -16.89
N ILE A 171 -8.71 1.99 -17.87
CA ILE A 171 -7.43 2.67 -17.96
C ILE A 171 -7.40 3.44 -19.29
N LYS A 172 -6.85 4.65 -19.28
CA LYS A 172 -6.45 5.39 -20.47
C LYS A 172 -4.96 5.65 -20.40
N ARG A 173 -4.27 5.58 -21.53
CA ARG A 173 -2.84 5.89 -21.63
C ARG A 173 -2.58 6.78 -22.82
N ASP A 174 -1.63 7.68 -22.65
CA ASP A 174 -0.97 8.44 -23.70
C ASP A 174 0.41 7.81 -23.94
N GLN A 175 0.54 6.98 -24.99
CA GLN A 175 1.81 6.34 -25.32
C GLN A 175 2.72 7.24 -26.16
N ASN A 176 2.14 8.17 -26.92
CA ASN A 176 2.85 9.03 -27.86
C ASN A 176 3.33 10.37 -27.23
N ARG A 177 2.86 10.70 -26.02
CA ARG A 177 3.17 11.87 -25.18
C ARG A 177 2.76 13.19 -25.80
N ASP A 178 1.62 13.22 -26.48
CA ASP A 178 1.03 14.44 -27.02
C ASP A 178 0.07 15.14 -26.04
N GLY A 179 -0.13 14.55 -24.86
CA GLY A 179 -1.03 15.00 -23.80
C GLY A 179 -2.45 14.46 -23.95
N LYS A 180 -2.69 13.54 -24.89
CA LYS A 180 -4.00 12.93 -25.17
C LYS A 180 -3.89 11.42 -25.11
N PRO A 181 -4.91 10.74 -24.57
CA PRO A 181 -4.91 9.28 -24.54
C PRO A 181 -5.05 8.71 -25.95
N ASP A 182 -4.25 7.70 -26.27
CA ASP A 182 -4.27 6.92 -27.51
C ASP A 182 -4.65 5.44 -27.28
N VAL A 183 -4.64 4.98 -26.02
CA VAL A 183 -5.04 3.62 -25.63
C VAL A 183 -6.10 3.64 -24.54
N TRP A 184 -7.13 2.80 -24.69
CA TRP A 184 -8.22 2.61 -23.72
C TRP A 184 -8.38 1.15 -23.37
N GLU A 185 -8.25 0.82 -22.10
CA GLU A 185 -8.54 -0.51 -21.58
C GLU A 185 -9.83 -0.46 -20.77
N VAL A 186 -10.76 -1.38 -21.04
CA VAL A 186 -12.02 -1.50 -20.29
C VAL A 186 -12.02 -2.81 -19.52
N TYR A 187 -12.30 -2.71 -18.23
CA TYR A 187 -12.30 -3.81 -17.29
C TYR A 187 -13.70 -4.11 -16.78
N ARG A 188 -14.04 -5.40 -16.66
CA ARG A 188 -15.24 -5.89 -15.99
C ARG A 188 -14.82 -6.81 -14.85
N GLU A 189 -15.24 -6.49 -13.64
CA GLU A 189 -14.90 -7.25 -12.42
C GLU A 189 -13.38 -7.45 -12.23
N GLY A 190 -12.58 -6.46 -12.65
CA GLY A 190 -11.11 -6.52 -12.56
C GLY A 190 -10.45 -7.36 -13.67
N LYS A 191 -11.21 -7.91 -14.62
CA LYS A 191 -10.68 -8.61 -15.79
C LYS A 191 -10.75 -7.68 -17.01
N LEU A 192 -9.71 -7.66 -17.83
CA LEU A 192 -9.71 -6.90 -19.09
C LEU A 192 -10.77 -7.48 -20.04
N GLU A 193 -11.70 -6.66 -20.49
CA GLU A 193 -12.80 -7.04 -21.39
C GLU A 193 -12.47 -6.69 -22.84
N ARG A 194 -11.87 -5.50 -23.05
CA ARG A 194 -11.46 -5.00 -24.36
C ARG A 194 -10.40 -3.93 -24.23
N MET A 195 -9.57 -3.82 -25.26
CA MET A 195 -8.59 -2.75 -25.45
C MET A 195 -8.92 -2.01 -26.73
N GLY A 196 -8.81 -0.69 -26.69
CA GLY A 196 -9.07 0.23 -27.78
C GLY A 196 -7.81 1.01 -28.10
N VAL A 197 -7.54 1.22 -29.38
CA VAL A 197 -6.45 2.10 -29.85
C VAL A 197 -7.01 3.16 -30.79
N ASP A 198 -6.53 4.39 -30.65
CA ASP A 198 -6.69 5.50 -31.59
C ASP A 198 -5.42 5.55 -32.45
N LEU A 199 -5.58 5.42 -33.77
CA LEU A 199 -4.47 5.35 -34.72
C LEU A 199 -4.26 6.67 -35.47
N ASP A 200 -5.27 7.53 -35.52
CA ASP A 200 -5.23 8.80 -36.24
C ASP A 200 -5.18 10.05 -35.34
N ALA A 201 -5.17 9.84 -34.02
CA ALA A 201 -5.08 10.84 -32.97
C ALA A 201 -6.25 11.83 -32.94
N ASP A 202 -7.45 11.37 -33.29
CA ASP A 202 -8.69 12.15 -33.24
C ASP A 202 -9.41 12.12 -31.86
N GLU A 203 -8.78 11.50 -30.85
CA GLU A 203 -9.29 11.24 -29.49
C GLU A 203 -10.46 10.24 -29.44
N ARG A 204 -10.66 9.46 -30.49
CA ARG A 204 -11.68 8.41 -30.57
C ARG A 204 -11.02 7.08 -30.91
N VAL A 205 -11.60 6.03 -30.35
CA VAL A 205 -11.09 4.68 -30.59
C VAL A 205 -11.46 4.22 -31.99
N ASP A 206 -10.46 4.02 -32.84
CA ASP A 206 -10.62 3.44 -34.18
C ASP A 206 -10.87 1.93 -34.14
N ARG A 207 -10.13 1.23 -33.27
CA ARG A 207 -10.14 -0.23 -33.21
C ARG A 207 -10.30 -0.72 -31.78
N TRP A 208 -11.32 -1.55 -31.56
CA TRP A 208 -11.49 -2.32 -30.34
C TRP A 208 -11.06 -3.77 -30.56
N ASP A 209 -10.03 -4.19 -29.83
CA ASP A 209 -9.63 -5.58 -29.69
C ASP A 209 -10.28 -6.18 -28.44
N HIS A 210 -11.25 -7.07 -28.67
CA HIS A 210 -11.78 -7.93 -27.61
C HIS A 210 -10.77 -9.04 -27.36
N ASP A 211 -10.22 -9.14 -26.15
CA ASP A 211 -9.33 -10.24 -25.77
C ASP A 211 -10.15 -11.53 -25.60
N THR A 212 -10.56 -12.08 -26.74
CA THR A 212 -11.41 -13.27 -26.86
C THR A 212 -10.74 -14.47 -26.19
N GLU A 213 -9.42 -14.49 -26.21
CA GLU A 213 -8.59 -15.56 -25.68
C GLU A 213 -8.42 -15.44 -24.16
N ALA A 214 -8.23 -14.24 -23.59
CA ALA A 214 -8.29 -14.07 -22.14
C ALA A 214 -9.68 -14.36 -21.59
N ARG A 215 -10.75 -13.96 -22.30
CA ARG A 215 -12.13 -14.33 -21.91
C ARG A 215 -12.29 -15.85 -21.85
N ARG A 216 -11.89 -16.56 -22.92
CA ARG A 216 -11.95 -18.03 -22.98
C ARG A 216 -11.15 -18.67 -21.84
N ARG A 217 -9.92 -18.22 -21.60
CA ARG A 217 -9.07 -18.75 -20.51
C ARG A 217 -9.68 -18.50 -19.12
N ALA A 218 -10.26 -17.32 -18.90
CA ALA A 218 -10.91 -16.99 -17.63
C ALA A 218 -12.15 -17.86 -17.39
N GLU A 219 -13.00 -18.05 -18.40
CA GLU A 219 -14.18 -18.93 -18.34
C GLU A 219 -13.78 -20.40 -18.11
N GLU A 220 -12.74 -20.88 -18.79
CA GLU A 220 -12.21 -22.24 -18.58
C GLU A 220 -11.64 -22.43 -17.18
N ALA A 221 -10.93 -21.44 -16.65
CA ALA A 221 -10.38 -21.49 -15.30
C ALA A 221 -11.47 -21.50 -14.23
N GLU A 222 -12.55 -20.72 -14.40
CA GLU A 222 -13.70 -20.77 -13.48
C GLU A 222 -14.43 -22.10 -13.55
N ARG A 223 -14.68 -22.63 -14.75
CA ARG A 223 -15.29 -23.97 -14.90
C ARG A 223 -14.46 -25.05 -14.21
N LYS A 224 -13.13 -25.03 -14.38
CA LYS A 224 -12.24 -25.98 -13.67
C LYS A 224 -12.32 -25.83 -12.15
N LYS A 225 -12.35 -24.59 -11.63
CA LYS A 225 -12.50 -24.35 -10.19
C LYS A 225 -13.84 -24.89 -9.67
N GLU A 226 -14.93 -24.71 -10.41
CA GLU A 226 -16.25 -25.24 -10.05
C GLU A 226 -16.29 -26.77 -10.11
N GLU A 227 -15.70 -27.39 -11.13
CA GLU A 227 -15.59 -28.85 -11.25
C GLU A 227 -14.75 -29.45 -10.13
N GLU A 228 -13.60 -28.85 -9.80
CA GLU A 228 -12.77 -29.25 -8.67
C GLU A 228 -13.50 -29.08 -7.33
N ALA A 229 -14.26 -27.99 -7.16
CA ALA A 229 -15.06 -27.77 -5.96
C ALA A 229 -16.16 -28.84 -5.81
N LYS A 230 -16.87 -29.16 -6.89
CA LYS A 230 -17.89 -30.24 -6.91
C LYS A 230 -17.26 -31.59 -6.60
N LYS A 231 -16.13 -31.91 -7.22
CA LYS A 231 -15.42 -33.17 -6.96
C LYS A 231 -14.98 -33.28 -5.49
N ARG A 232 -14.42 -32.20 -4.92
CA ARG A 232 -14.06 -32.16 -3.49
C ARG A 232 -15.28 -32.31 -2.59
N GLU A 233 -16.43 -31.75 -2.96
CA GLU A 233 -17.67 -31.92 -2.20
C GLU A 233 -18.20 -33.36 -2.29
N GLU A 234 -18.16 -33.97 -3.46
CA GLU A 234 -18.53 -35.37 -3.66
C GLU A 234 -17.60 -36.32 -2.89
N GLU A 235 -16.29 -36.10 -2.94
CA GLU A 235 -15.29 -36.85 -2.17
C GLU A 235 -15.54 -36.72 -0.66
N LYS A 236 -15.84 -35.50 -0.18
CA LYS A 236 -16.23 -35.29 1.23
C LYS A 236 -17.52 -36.03 1.59
N ARG A 237 -18.57 -35.93 0.78
CA ARG A 237 -19.83 -36.65 1.00
C ARG A 237 -19.65 -38.17 0.97
N ALA A 238 -18.77 -38.68 0.11
CA ALA A 238 -18.44 -40.09 0.04
C ALA A 238 -17.67 -40.55 1.29
N ALA A 239 -16.71 -39.75 1.77
CA ALA A 239 -16.01 -40.02 3.01
C ALA A 239 -16.96 -40.02 4.23
N GLU A 240 -17.83 -39.01 4.33
CA GLU A 240 -18.84 -38.93 5.41
C GLU A 240 -19.80 -40.13 5.40
N LYS A 241 -20.20 -40.61 4.21
CA LYS A 241 -21.01 -41.83 4.10
C LYS A 241 -20.25 -43.09 4.51
N ALA A 242 -18.99 -43.22 4.11
CA ALA A 242 -18.16 -44.37 4.46
C ALA A 242 -17.86 -44.42 5.96
N ASP A 243 -17.68 -43.27 6.60
CA ASP A 243 -17.50 -43.18 8.04
C ASP A 243 -18.81 -43.51 8.79
N ALA A 244 -19.96 -43.04 8.29
CA ALA A 244 -21.27 -43.42 8.84
C ALA A 244 -21.61 -44.92 8.68
N GLU A 245 -21.12 -45.57 7.61
CA GLU A 245 -21.31 -47.00 7.37
C GLU A 245 -20.41 -47.85 8.29
N LYS A 246 -19.19 -47.38 8.58
CA LYS A 246 -18.30 -47.99 9.60
C LYS A 246 -18.82 -47.86 11.02
N ASP A 247 -19.49 -46.75 11.33
CA ASP A 247 -20.15 -46.57 12.63
C ASP A 247 -21.46 -47.39 12.76
N GLY A 248 -21.99 -47.91 11.65
CA GLY A 248 -23.16 -48.80 11.59
C GLY A 248 -22.86 -50.29 11.78
N GLU A 249 -21.62 -50.74 11.55
CA GLU A 249 -21.14 -52.12 11.81
C GLU A 249 -20.60 -52.29 13.24
N GLY A 250 -21.40 -51.90 14.23
CA GLY A 250 -21.20 -52.29 15.63
C GLY A 250 -21.96 -53.59 15.94
N GLU A 251 -21.30 -54.74 15.84
CA GLU A 251 -21.86 -56.03 16.31
C GLU A 251 -22.21 -55.99 17.82
N PRO A 252 -23.30 -56.67 18.25
CA PRO A 252 -23.79 -56.63 19.62
C PRO A 252 -22.80 -57.28 20.60
N LYS A 253 -22.59 -56.63 21.74
CA LYS A 253 -21.71 -57.09 22.83
C LYS A 253 -21.94 -58.58 23.16
N PRO A 254 -20.88 -59.42 23.27
CA PRO A 254 -21.05 -60.78 23.75
C PRO A 254 -21.41 -60.75 25.24
N ALA A 255 -22.58 -61.29 25.57
CA ALA A 255 -22.97 -61.55 26.95
C ALA A 255 -22.03 -62.63 27.53
N ALA A 256 -21.56 -62.38 28.76
CA ALA A 256 -20.64 -63.26 29.48
C ALA A 256 -21.28 -64.62 29.77
N ASP A 257 -20.47 -65.67 29.58
CA ASP A 257 -20.80 -67.08 29.77
C ASP A 257 -20.86 -67.41 31.27
N GLU A 258 -22.06 -67.67 31.81
CA GLU A 258 -22.27 -68.13 33.18
C GLU A 258 -22.22 -69.67 33.22
N LYS A 259 -21.17 -70.19 33.85
CA LYS A 259 -20.96 -71.61 34.11
C LYS A 259 -22.15 -72.22 34.84
N LYS A 260 -22.79 -73.24 34.25
CA LYS A 260 -23.34 -74.38 35.02
C LYS A 260 -23.49 -75.63 34.15
N LYS A 261 -22.80 -76.69 34.55
CA LYS A 261 -23.10 -78.07 34.12
C LYS A 261 -22.87 -78.98 35.32
N PRO A 262 -23.51 -80.16 35.29
CA PRO A 262 -24.77 -80.47 35.96
C PRO A 262 -24.66 -80.60 37.50
#